data_AF-A0A0K0JQC9-F1
#
_entry.id   AF-A0A0K0JQC9-F1
#
_cell.length_a   1.000
_cell.length_b   1.000
_cell.length_c   1.000
_cell.angle_alpha   90.00
_cell.angle_beta   90.00
_cell.angle_gamma   90.00
#
_symmetry.space_group_name_H-M   'P 1'
#
loop_
_entity.id
_entity.type
_entity.pdbx_description
1 polymer ?
#
loop_
_entity_poly.entity_id
_entity_poly.type
_entity_poly.pdbx_seq_one_letter_code
_entity_poly.pdbx_strand_id
1 'polypeptide(L)'
;MTSEFVNWDWKKLGISCSQVLLSFICFRFSQFIVRWYLFGTCTFRTFSYFGWGKNRHHSNSFVDIHSNQPLLVAPPNRRWRISNEAVSLGHSVVSGFWALYAIIVYPKLMEDMVNYTNTMAHYLLIVSTGYLIHDLTDLLMNEQSLRIVELLFHHVVVLVAFGTNYATNQFLGVVVCGLLMELNSIFLHSRSMLNLYRVDKSSTPFRIIALLNIVTFIIFRMAVSTYLLYWQITTAWKMVWYLTLITFVVIVSLAITNIVLLYRVLAADGLLGKKRQRGVPANPTEITTQASGADADDRLRDEDEIEVIA
;
A
#
# COMPACT_ATOMS: atom_id res chain seq x y z
N MET A 1 9.93 0.41 -42.79
CA MET A 1 10.95 0.32 -41.72
C MET A 1 10.36 -0.54 -40.60
N THR A 2 10.74 -1.82 -40.67
CA THR A 2 10.56 -2.94 -39.72
C THR A 2 9.43 -2.84 -38.70
N SER A 3 8.24 -3.30 -39.10
CA SER A 3 7.29 -3.95 -38.19
C SER A 3 7.92 -5.26 -37.70
N GLU A 4 8.79 -5.19 -36.69
CA GLU A 4 9.01 -6.34 -35.82
C GLU A 4 7.70 -6.57 -35.09
N PHE A 5 6.85 -7.42 -35.69
CA PHE A 5 5.70 -7.99 -34.99
C PHE A 5 6.25 -8.65 -33.73
N VAL A 6 5.96 -8.06 -32.57
CA VAL A 6 6.09 -8.72 -31.28
C VAL A 6 5.40 -10.07 -31.43
N ASN A 7 6.19 -11.14 -31.55
CA ASN A 7 5.65 -12.48 -31.69
C ASN A 7 5.13 -12.87 -30.30
N TRP A 8 3.88 -12.52 -30.04
CA TRP A 8 3.20 -12.81 -28.79
C TRP A 8 3.17 -14.32 -28.61
N ASP A 9 4.01 -14.83 -27.72
CA ASP A 9 3.99 -16.24 -27.33
C ASP A 9 2.77 -16.46 -26.43
N TRP A 10 1.59 -16.57 -27.06
CA TRP A 10 0.30 -16.74 -26.40
C TRP A 10 0.28 -17.92 -25.45
N LYS A 11 1.11 -18.94 -25.68
CA LYS A 11 1.24 -20.09 -24.78
C LYS A 11 1.91 -19.69 -23.47
N LYS A 12 3.03 -18.97 -23.52
CA LYS A 12 3.69 -18.43 -22.32
C LYS A 12 2.78 -17.47 -21.57
N LEU A 13 2.15 -16.54 -22.29
CA LEU A 13 1.22 -15.58 -21.70
C LEU A 13 0.04 -16.29 -21.02
N GLY A 14 -0.52 -17.33 -21.64
CA GLY A 14 -1.60 -18.14 -21.07
C GLY A 14 -1.18 -18.88 -19.80
N ILE A 15 0.03 -19.45 -19.77
CA ILE A 15 0.59 -20.10 -18.57
C ILE A 15 0.79 -19.08 -17.46
N SER A 16 1.41 -17.93 -17.74
CA SER A 16 1.60 -16.86 -16.75
C SER A 16 0.26 -16.36 -16.22
N CYS A 17 -0.75 -16.19 -17.08
CA CYS A 17 -2.10 -15.79 -16.67
C CYS A 17 -2.74 -16.83 -15.72
N SER A 18 -2.62 -18.12 -16.02
CA SER A 18 -3.10 -19.20 -15.15
C SER A 18 -2.38 -19.20 -13.79
N GLN A 19 -1.06 -18.96 -13.77
CA GLN A 19 -0.28 -18.87 -12.54
C GLN A 19 -0.63 -17.62 -11.71
N VAL A 20 -0.86 -16.48 -12.36
CA VAL A 20 -1.33 -15.25 -11.71
C VAL A 20 -2.72 -15.45 -11.11
N LEU A 21 -3.62 -16.14 -11.82
CA LEU A 21 -4.94 -16.49 -11.30
C LEU A 21 -4.85 -17.41 -10.07
N LEU A 22 -3.96 -18.40 -10.10
CA LEU A 22 -3.70 -19.26 -8.95
C LEU A 22 -3.20 -18.43 -7.76
N SER A 23 -2.24 -17.52 -7.98
CA SER A 23 -1.76 -16.60 -6.95
C SER A 23 -2.89 -15.75 -6.37
N PHE A 24 -3.74 -15.16 -7.22
CA PHE A 24 -4.91 -14.38 -6.80
C PHE A 24 -5.87 -15.19 -5.91
N ILE A 25 -6.15 -16.45 -6.28
CA ILE A 25 -7.01 -17.36 -5.49
C ILE A 25 -6.34 -17.66 -4.14
N CYS A 26 -5.03 -17.91 -4.11
CA CYS A 26 -4.29 -18.12 -2.87
C CYS A 26 -4.39 -16.89 -1.94
N PHE A 27 -4.24 -15.67 -2.46
CA PHE A 27 -4.39 -14.46 -1.64
C PHE A 27 -5.83 -14.24 -1.17
N ARG A 28 -6.85 -14.56 -1.98
CA ARG A 28 -8.25 -14.59 -1.52
C ARG A 28 -8.46 -15.56 -0.37
N PHE A 29 -7.85 -16.74 -0.43
CA PHE A 29 -7.92 -17.73 0.64
C PHE A 29 -7.15 -17.28 1.89
N SER A 30 -5.97 -16.67 1.74
CA SER A 30 -5.23 -16.06 2.84
C SER A 30 -6.05 -14.95 3.53
N GLN A 31 -6.71 -14.09 2.76
CA GLN A 31 -7.62 -13.07 3.30
C GLN A 31 -8.77 -13.69 4.10
N PHE A 32 -9.32 -14.81 3.65
CA PHE A 32 -10.32 -15.56 4.41
C PHE A 32 -9.77 -16.13 5.72
N ILE A 33 -8.58 -16.75 5.70
CA ILE A 33 -7.92 -17.29 6.89
C ILE A 33 -7.64 -16.17 7.90
N VAL A 34 -7.11 -15.02 7.45
CA VAL A 34 -6.81 -13.88 8.32
C VAL A 34 -8.09 -13.33 8.95
N ARG A 35 -9.17 -13.16 8.18
CA ARG A 35 -10.48 -12.73 8.71
C ARG A 35 -11.02 -13.71 9.76
N TRP A 36 -10.91 -15.00 9.48
CA TRP A 36 -11.32 -16.04 10.42
C TRP A 36 -10.48 -16.04 11.70
N TYR A 37 -9.16 -15.97 11.58
CA TYR A 37 -8.24 -15.95 12.72
C TYR A 37 -8.43 -14.70 13.62
N LEU A 38 -8.65 -13.54 13.03
CA LEU A 38 -8.77 -12.27 13.78
C LEU A 38 -10.16 -12.02 14.37
N PHE A 39 -11.23 -12.43 13.70
CA PHE A 39 -12.60 -12.06 14.09
C PHE A 39 -13.54 -13.24 14.34
N GLY A 40 -13.12 -14.47 14.05
CA GLY A 40 -13.96 -15.67 14.19
C GLY A 40 -15.12 -15.75 13.19
N THR A 41 -15.23 -14.80 12.25
CA THR A 41 -16.31 -14.75 11.24
C THR A 41 -15.75 -14.73 9.83
N CYS A 42 -16.18 -15.68 9.01
CA CYS A 42 -15.70 -15.89 7.64
C CYS A 42 -16.19 -14.86 6.62
N THR A 43 -17.25 -14.11 6.91
CA THR A 43 -17.90 -13.22 5.96
C THR A 43 -18.24 -11.87 6.60
N PHE A 44 -17.71 -10.79 6.03
CA PHE A 44 -18.25 -9.45 6.25
C PHE A 44 -19.31 -9.17 5.19
N ARG A 45 -20.48 -8.65 5.59
CA ARG A 45 -21.42 -8.05 4.64
C ARG A 45 -20.68 -6.90 3.95
N THR A 46 -20.50 -7.00 2.64
CA THR A 46 -20.03 -5.90 1.79
C THR A 46 -20.90 -4.67 2.06
N PHE A 47 -20.30 -3.61 2.60
CA PHE A 47 -21.03 -2.37 2.85
C PHE A 47 -21.17 -1.62 1.53
N SER A 48 -22.41 -1.44 1.08
CA SER A 48 -22.71 -0.41 0.09
C SER A 48 -22.61 0.93 0.82
N TYR A 49 -21.55 1.69 0.54
CA TYR A 49 -21.39 3.07 1.02
C TYR A 49 -22.43 4.03 0.38
N PHE A 50 -23.21 3.56 -0.59
CA PHE A 50 -24.35 4.27 -1.19
C PHE A 50 -25.66 4.07 -0.40
N GLY A 51 -25.58 4.22 0.93
CA GLY A 51 -26.75 4.31 1.80
C GLY A 51 -27.14 5.76 2.03
N TRP A 52 -27.91 6.33 1.11
CA TRP A 52 -28.53 7.65 1.26
C TRP A 52 -29.26 7.73 2.62
N GLY A 53 -29.05 8.84 3.32
CA GLY A 53 -29.41 9.05 4.73
C GLY A 53 -30.74 8.43 5.14
N LYS A 54 -30.67 7.47 6.07
CA LYS A 54 -31.84 6.99 6.79
C LYS A 54 -31.57 7.08 8.29
N ASN A 55 -32.04 8.19 8.86
CA ASN A 55 -32.21 8.47 10.28
C ASN A 55 -32.31 7.20 11.13
N ARG A 56 -31.33 6.95 11.99
CA ARG A 56 -31.48 6.01 13.10
C ARG A 56 -30.87 6.60 14.37
N HIS A 57 -31.78 6.82 15.31
CA HIS A 57 -31.56 7.16 16.71
C HIS A 57 -30.32 6.50 17.31
N HIS A 58 -29.44 7.32 17.85
CA HIS A 58 -28.43 6.92 18.82
C HIS A 58 -29.14 6.47 20.11
N SER A 59 -29.22 5.16 20.34
CA SER A 59 -29.46 4.61 21.67
C SER A 59 -28.10 4.46 22.34
N ASN A 60 -27.88 5.23 23.41
CA ASN A 60 -26.75 5.11 24.32
C ASN A 60 -26.69 3.69 24.88
N SER A 61 -25.85 2.84 24.28
CA SER A 61 -25.43 1.57 24.88
C SER A 61 -24.07 1.81 25.53
N PHE A 62 -24.07 1.79 26.86
CA PHE A 62 -22.89 1.80 27.70
C PHE A 62 -21.93 0.68 27.26
N VAL A 63 -20.75 1.05 26.76
CA VAL A 63 -19.72 0.11 26.32
C VAL A 63 -18.86 -0.23 27.54
N ASP A 64 -18.95 -1.47 28.01
CA ASP A 64 -18.05 -2.01 29.04
C ASP A 64 -16.61 -2.06 28.49
N ILE A 65 -15.73 -1.24 29.08
CA ILE A 65 -14.32 -1.07 28.71
C ILE A 65 -13.42 -2.22 29.22
N HIS A 66 -13.99 -3.29 29.80
CA HIS A 66 -13.23 -4.31 30.52
C HIS A 66 -13.15 -5.71 29.85
N SER A 67 -13.49 -5.84 28.57
CA SER A 67 -13.28 -7.10 27.84
C SER A 67 -11.90 -7.15 27.15
N ASN A 68 -11.11 -8.18 27.44
CA ASN A 68 -9.78 -8.44 26.87
C ASN A 68 -9.76 -8.75 25.35
N GLN A 69 -10.78 -8.33 24.59
CA GLN A 69 -10.86 -8.48 23.13
C GLN A 69 -11.35 -7.17 22.47
N PRO A 70 -10.50 -6.12 22.40
CA PRO A 70 -10.84 -4.84 21.78
C PRO A 70 -11.15 -4.92 20.27
N LEU A 71 -10.88 -6.06 19.63
CA LEU A 71 -11.10 -6.28 18.19
C LEU A 71 -12.57 -6.52 17.81
N LEU A 72 -13.40 -7.01 18.74
CA LEU A 72 -14.82 -7.30 18.48
C LEU A 72 -15.74 -6.08 18.68
N VAL A 73 -15.24 -4.96 19.19
CA VAL A 73 -16.02 -3.71 19.31
C VAL A 73 -15.66 -2.70 18.21
N ALA A 74 -14.66 -3.02 17.38
CA ALA A 74 -14.23 -2.14 16.30
C ALA A 74 -15.30 -2.02 15.19
N PRO A 75 -15.54 -0.82 14.63
CA PRO A 75 -16.45 -0.63 13.50
C PRO A 75 -16.04 -1.51 12.31
N PRO A 76 -16.99 -1.96 11.48
CA PRO A 76 -16.73 -2.94 10.42
C PRO A 76 -15.59 -2.52 9.48
N ASN A 77 -15.46 -1.22 9.17
CA ASN A 77 -14.39 -0.69 8.34
C ASN A 77 -13.00 -0.89 8.97
N ARG A 78 -12.89 -0.73 10.30
CA ARG A 78 -11.63 -0.96 11.02
C ARG A 78 -11.27 -2.43 10.99
N ARG A 79 -12.24 -3.34 11.16
CA ARG A 79 -11.98 -4.79 11.09
C ARG A 79 -11.50 -5.22 9.71
N TRP A 80 -12.18 -4.75 8.67
CA TRP A 80 -11.75 -5.00 7.28
C TRP A 80 -10.33 -4.47 7.04
N ARG A 81 -10.04 -3.23 7.46
CA ARG A 81 -8.72 -2.62 7.30
C ARG A 81 -7.63 -3.42 8.01
N ILE A 82 -7.84 -3.88 9.25
CA ILE A 82 -6.87 -4.72 9.97
C ILE A 82 -6.57 -6.00 9.19
N SER A 83 -7.61 -6.66 8.68
CA SER A 83 -7.42 -7.88 7.88
C SER A 83 -6.64 -7.61 6.60
N ASN A 84 -6.99 -6.56 5.87
CA ASN A 84 -6.30 -6.22 4.63
C ASN A 84 -4.83 -5.90 4.90
N GLU A 85 -4.58 -5.04 5.90
CA GLU A 85 -3.23 -4.64 6.31
C GLU A 85 -2.38 -5.84 6.74
N ALA A 86 -2.96 -6.84 7.41
CA ALA A 86 -2.26 -8.06 7.78
C ALA A 86 -1.86 -8.91 6.56
N VAL A 87 -2.72 -9.02 5.55
CA VAL A 87 -2.39 -9.72 4.29
C VAL A 87 -1.32 -8.95 3.51
N SER A 88 -1.44 -7.62 3.44
CA SER A 88 -0.44 -6.75 2.81
C SER A 88 0.91 -6.82 3.51
N LEU A 89 0.93 -6.88 4.85
CA LEU A 89 2.15 -7.10 5.62
C LEU A 89 2.78 -8.46 5.28
N GLY A 90 1.97 -9.53 5.24
CA GLY A 90 2.45 -10.86 4.84
C GLY A 90 3.05 -10.87 3.43
N HIS A 91 2.38 -10.21 2.48
CA HIS A 91 2.88 -10.07 1.11
C HIS A 91 4.22 -9.33 1.08
N SER A 92 4.28 -8.12 1.65
CA SER A 92 5.49 -7.28 1.64
C SER A 92 6.70 -7.95 2.29
N VAL A 93 6.50 -8.77 3.33
CA VAL A 93 7.57 -9.60 3.91
C VAL A 93 8.07 -10.62 2.88
N VAL A 94 7.18 -11.41 2.28
CA VAL A 94 7.56 -12.46 1.33
C VAL A 94 8.19 -11.84 0.07
N SER A 95 7.54 -10.85 -0.54
CA SER A 95 7.99 -10.25 -1.80
C SER A 95 9.23 -9.38 -1.62
N GLY A 96 9.32 -8.60 -0.54
CA GLY A 96 10.46 -7.73 -0.26
C GLY A 96 11.76 -8.52 -0.02
N PHE A 97 11.72 -9.54 0.84
CA PHE A 97 12.89 -10.39 1.07
C PHE A 97 13.25 -11.25 -0.15
N TRP A 98 12.26 -11.71 -0.92
CA TRP A 98 12.50 -12.45 -2.15
C TRP A 98 13.12 -11.54 -3.22
N ALA A 99 12.66 -10.30 -3.39
CA ALA A 99 13.27 -9.34 -4.30
C ALA A 99 14.74 -9.06 -3.94
N LEU A 100 15.02 -8.87 -2.64
CA LEU A 100 16.38 -8.69 -2.14
C LEU A 100 17.25 -9.90 -2.43
N TYR A 101 16.76 -11.10 -2.14
CA TYR A 101 17.45 -12.35 -2.44
C TYR A 101 17.74 -12.49 -3.95
N ALA A 102 16.75 -12.20 -4.80
CA ALA A 102 16.89 -12.29 -6.25
C ALA A 102 17.99 -11.36 -6.79
N ILE A 103 18.08 -10.13 -6.30
CA ILE A 103 19.10 -9.17 -6.73
C ILE A 103 20.50 -9.53 -6.22
N ILE A 104 20.62 -10.02 -4.98
CA ILE A 104 21.90 -10.45 -4.41
C ILE A 104 22.45 -11.69 -5.14
N VAL A 105 21.59 -12.67 -5.40
CA VAL A 105 22.02 -13.95 -6.02
C VAL A 105 22.19 -13.84 -7.54
N TYR A 106 21.37 -13.01 -8.19
CA TYR A 106 21.43 -12.81 -9.64
C TYR A 106 21.74 -11.35 -9.98
N PRO A 107 22.99 -10.88 -9.76
CA PRO A 107 23.39 -9.49 -10.02
C PRO A 107 23.16 -9.07 -11.49
N LYS A 108 23.11 -10.04 -12.41
CA LYS A 108 22.73 -9.85 -13.81
C LYS A 108 21.37 -9.17 -14.01
N LEU A 109 20.44 -9.29 -13.05
CA LEU A 109 19.16 -8.55 -13.06
C LEU A 109 19.37 -7.04 -13.02
N MET A 110 20.42 -6.56 -12.36
CA MET A 110 20.75 -5.13 -12.26
C MET A 110 21.68 -4.68 -13.40
N GLU A 111 22.58 -5.56 -13.87
CA GLU A 111 23.49 -5.28 -14.98
C GLU A 111 22.75 -5.16 -16.33
N ASP A 112 21.84 -6.09 -16.62
CA ASP A 112 20.99 -6.09 -17.81
C ASP A 112 19.52 -6.13 -17.39
N MET A 113 19.01 -4.97 -16.99
CA MET A 113 17.61 -4.84 -16.57
C MET A 113 16.59 -5.11 -17.69
N VAL A 114 16.99 -5.08 -18.97
CA VAL A 114 16.08 -5.17 -20.11
C VAL A 114 15.92 -6.62 -20.57
N ASN A 115 17.02 -7.31 -20.88
CA ASN A 115 16.93 -8.61 -21.58
C ASN A 115 17.18 -9.81 -20.67
N TYR A 116 17.80 -9.63 -19.50
CA TYR A 116 18.06 -10.76 -18.62
C TYR A 116 16.77 -11.25 -17.96
N THR A 117 16.50 -12.54 -18.11
CA THR A 117 15.34 -13.22 -17.51
C THR A 117 15.81 -14.35 -16.61
N ASN A 118 15.11 -14.53 -15.49
CA ASN A 118 15.37 -15.60 -14.55
C ASN A 118 14.05 -16.15 -14.00
N THR A 119 13.94 -17.48 -13.92
CA THR A 119 12.71 -18.16 -13.50
C THR A 119 12.30 -17.82 -12.07
N MET A 120 13.24 -17.69 -11.13
CA MET A 120 12.94 -17.37 -9.73
C MET A 120 12.41 -15.94 -9.58
N ALA A 121 13.02 -14.99 -10.29
CA ALA A 121 12.55 -13.61 -10.36
C ALA A 121 11.17 -13.51 -11.05
N HIS A 122 10.90 -14.35 -12.05
CA HIS A 122 9.59 -14.41 -12.70
C HIS A 122 8.50 -14.96 -11.77
N TYR A 123 8.80 -15.97 -10.95
CA TYR A 123 7.83 -16.46 -9.96
C TYR A 123 7.49 -15.41 -8.90
N LEU A 124 8.46 -14.63 -8.45
CA LEU A 124 8.22 -13.47 -7.58
C LEU A 124 7.23 -12.49 -8.25
N LEU A 125 7.45 -12.17 -9.53
CA LEU A 125 6.55 -11.30 -10.28
C LEU A 125 5.12 -11.86 -10.38
N ILE A 126 4.96 -13.17 -10.64
CA ILE A 126 3.66 -13.85 -10.67
C ILE A 126 2.94 -13.73 -9.32
N VAL A 127 3.66 -14.03 -8.22
CA VAL A 127 3.12 -13.95 -6.87
C VAL A 127 2.66 -12.52 -6.57
N SER A 128 3.52 -11.53 -6.83
CA SER A 128 3.20 -10.10 -6.62
C SER A 128 2.07 -9.60 -7.51
N THR A 129 1.97 -10.06 -8.75
CA THR A 129 0.86 -9.69 -9.65
C THR A 129 -0.47 -10.18 -9.09
N GLY A 130 -0.54 -11.45 -8.67
CA GLY A 130 -1.76 -12.02 -8.08
C GLY A 130 -2.18 -11.30 -6.79
N TYR A 131 -1.22 -10.94 -5.94
CA TYR A 131 -1.47 -10.11 -4.77
C TYR A 131 -2.00 -8.72 -5.13
N LEU A 132 -1.35 -8.00 -6.06
CA LEU A 132 -1.76 -6.64 -6.42
C LEU A 132 -3.17 -6.61 -7.01
N ILE A 133 -3.55 -7.60 -7.82
CA ILE A 133 -4.92 -7.71 -8.34
C ILE A 133 -5.90 -7.98 -7.18
N HIS A 134 -5.52 -8.83 -6.22
CA HIS A 134 -6.31 -9.10 -5.03
C HIS A 134 -6.53 -7.83 -4.20
N ASP A 135 -5.46 -7.14 -3.84
CA ASP A 135 -5.49 -5.93 -3.01
C ASP A 135 -6.22 -4.78 -3.73
N LEU A 136 -5.97 -4.58 -5.02
CA LEU A 136 -6.71 -3.63 -5.86
C LEU A 136 -8.22 -3.90 -5.81
N THR A 137 -8.64 -5.16 -5.96
CA THR A 137 -10.06 -5.52 -5.93
C THR A 137 -10.67 -5.32 -4.54
N ASP A 138 -9.94 -5.67 -3.47
CA ASP A 138 -10.44 -5.49 -2.11
C ASP A 138 -10.54 -4.00 -1.74
N LEU A 139 -9.59 -3.16 -2.15
CA LEU A 139 -9.65 -1.70 -1.97
C LEU A 139 -10.83 -1.08 -2.72
N LEU A 140 -11.00 -1.41 -4.01
CA LEU A 140 -12.10 -0.89 -4.84
C LEU A 140 -13.50 -1.19 -4.28
N MET A 141 -13.66 -2.35 -3.65
CA MET A 141 -14.97 -2.80 -3.15
C MET A 141 -15.33 -2.20 -1.78
N ASN A 142 -14.36 -1.79 -0.97
CA ASN A 142 -14.59 -1.50 0.44
C ASN A 142 -14.42 -0.02 0.82
N GLU A 143 -13.62 0.78 0.10
CA GLU A 143 -13.38 2.17 0.51
C GLU A 143 -12.97 3.11 -0.64
N GLN A 144 -13.49 4.34 -0.61
CA GLN A 144 -13.25 5.40 -1.62
C GLN A 144 -12.72 6.70 -1.01
N SER A 145 -11.76 6.62 -0.08
CA SER A 145 -11.09 7.81 0.48
C SER A 145 -9.99 8.33 -0.46
N LEU A 146 -9.70 9.64 -0.43
CA LEU A 146 -8.65 10.25 -1.27
C LEU A 146 -7.27 9.57 -1.09
N ARG A 147 -6.97 9.11 0.13
CA ARG A 147 -5.76 8.33 0.42
C ARG A 147 -5.75 6.99 -0.31
N ILE A 148 -6.88 6.30 -0.38
CA ILE A 148 -6.98 5.01 -1.07
C ILE A 148 -6.95 5.21 -2.58
N VAL A 149 -7.47 6.32 -3.10
CA VAL A 149 -7.33 6.65 -4.53
C VAL A 149 -5.86 6.78 -4.93
N GLU A 150 -5.01 7.37 -4.08
CA GLU A 150 -3.55 7.42 -4.32
C GLU A 150 -2.92 6.01 -4.33
N LEU A 151 -3.28 5.16 -3.37
CA LEU A 151 -2.81 3.78 -3.31
C LEU A 151 -3.29 2.95 -4.51
N LEU A 152 -4.54 3.15 -4.92
CA LEU A 152 -5.14 2.53 -6.10
C LEU A 152 -4.38 2.93 -7.37
N PHE A 153 -4.06 4.22 -7.52
CA PHE A 153 -3.25 4.71 -8.62
C PHE A 153 -1.86 4.06 -8.64
N HIS A 154 -1.21 3.97 -7.48
CA HIS A 154 0.06 3.26 -7.35
C HIS A 154 -0.06 1.80 -7.83
N HIS A 155 -1.07 1.05 -7.37
CA HIS A 155 -1.29 -0.35 -7.79
C HIS A 155 -1.51 -0.49 -9.29
N VAL A 156 -2.29 0.41 -9.89
CA VAL A 156 -2.52 0.42 -11.34
C VAL A 156 -1.21 0.66 -12.10
N VAL A 157 -0.39 1.62 -11.67
CA VAL A 157 0.92 1.90 -12.29
C VAL A 157 1.85 0.69 -12.20
N VAL A 158 1.91 0.03 -11.04
CA VAL A 158 2.73 -1.18 -10.85
C VAL A 158 2.21 -2.32 -11.72
N LEU A 159 0.89 -2.51 -11.82
CA LEU A 159 0.29 -3.52 -12.70
C LEU A 159 0.57 -3.25 -14.18
N VAL A 160 0.63 -1.98 -14.62
CA VAL A 160 1.07 -1.63 -15.98
C VAL A 160 2.53 -2.01 -16.21
N ALA A 161 3.40 -1.82 -15.21
CA ALA A 161 4.80 -2.25 -15.29
C ALA A 161 4.91 -3.77 -15.46
N PHE A 162 4.15 -4.52 -14.65
CA PHE A 162 4.14 -5.98 -14.70
C PHE A 162 3.54 -6.49 -16.02
N GLY A 163 2.43 -5.88 -16.47
CA GLY A 163 1.80 -6.15 -17.76
C GLY A 163 2.76 -5.92 -18.93
N THR A 164 3.57 -4.86 -18.87
CA THR A 164 4.62 -4.58 -19.87
C THR A 164 5.66 -5.70 -19.90
N ASN A 165 6.10 -6.20 -18.74
CA ASN A 165 7.02 -7.34 -18.67
C ASN A 165 6.41 -8.62 -19.27
N TYR A 166 5.15 -8.95 -18.94
CA TYR A 166 4.48 -10.12 -19.53
C TYR A 166 4.31 -9.99 -21.04
N ALA A 167 4.09 -8.77 -21.53
CA ALA A 167 3.90 -8.50 -22.94
C ALA A 167 5.18 -8.63 -23.76
N THR A 168 6.27 -8.04 -23.29
CA THR A 168 7.54 -7.97 -24.03
C THR A 168 8.51 -9.08 -23.67
N ASN A 169 8.29 -9.78 -22.54
CA ASN A 169 9.29 -10.62 -21.88
C ASN A 169 10.62 -9.89 -21.58
N GLN A 170 10.55 -8.57 -21.43
CA GLN A 170 11.68 -7.68 -21.12
C GLN A 170 11.41 -6.89 -19.84
N PHE A 171 12.41 -6.17 -19.32
CA PHE A 171 12.31 -5.31 -18.14
C PHE A 171 12.12 -6.05 -16.81
N LEU A 172 12.50 -7.34 -16.74
CA LEU A 172 12.39 -8.11 -15.50
C LEU A 172 13.23 -7.47 -14.38
N GLY A 173 14.43 -6.99 -14.69
CA GLY A 173 15.29 -6.32 -13.72
C GLY A 173 14.68 -5.03 -13.18
N VAL A 174 14.06 -4.21 -14.05
CA VAL A 174 13.36 -2.98 -13.65
C VAL A 174 12.24 -3.29 -12.66
N VAL A 175 11.44 -4.31 -12.96
CA VAL A 175 10.30 -4.72 -12.15
C VAL A 175 10.75 -5.29 -10.80
N VAL A 176 11.78 -6.15 -10.78
CA VAL A 176 12.34 -6.72 -9.53
C VAL A 176 13.01 -5.62 -8.69
N CYS A 177 13.71 -4.68 -9.33
CA CYS A 177 14.26 -3.50 -8.65
C CYS A 177 13.15 -2.67 -8.02
N GLY A 178 12.03 -2.46 -8.72
CA GLY A 178 10.84 -1.82 -8.18
C GLY A 178 10.26 -2.55 -6.96
N LEU A 179 10.22 -3.88 -6.99
CA LEU A 179 9.75 -4.71 -5.87
C LEU A 179 10.61 -4.60 -4.60
N LEU A 180 11.86 -4.11 -4.67
CA LEU A 180 12.64 -3.80 -3.46
C LEU A 180 11.95 -2.77 -2.56
N MET A 181 11.10 -1.91 -3.13
CA MET A 181 10.33 -0.92 -2.36
C MET A 181 9.38 -1.55 -1.34
N GLU A 182 9.03 -2.84 -1.51
CA GLU A 182 8.21 -3.60 -0.57
C GLU A 182 8.89 -3.84 0.78
N LEU A 183 10.22 -3.79 0.84
CA LEU A 183 10.93 -3.88 2.13
C LEU A 183 10.57 -2.72 3.07
N ASN A 184 10.34 -1.52 2.52
CA ASN A 184 9.82 -0.42 3.32
C ASN A 184 8.34 -0.63 3.68
N SER A 185 7.55 -1.22 2.78
CA SER A 185 6.13 -1.53 3.03
C SER A 185 5.93 -2.39 4.27
N ILE A 186 6.88 -3.27 4.63
CA ILE A 186 6.84 -4.05 5.89
C ILE A 186 6.69 -3.13 7.12
N PHE A 187 7.54 -2.11 7.21
CA PHE A 187 7.53 -1.17 8.34
C PHE A 187 6.34 -0.22 8.28
N LEU A 188 5.93 0.17 7.07
CA LEU A 188 4.74 1.00 6.86
C LEU A 188 3.47 0.28 7.31
N HIS A 189 3.28 -0.98 6.90
CA HIS A 189 2.14 -1.80 7.31
C HIS A 189 2.19 -2.14 8.80
N SER A 190 3.38 -2.41 9.35
CA SER A 190 3.55 -2.60 10.80
C SER A 190 3.13 -1.34 11.59
N ARG A 191 3.50 -0.14 11.11
CA ARG A 191 3.11 1.14 11.72
C ARG A 191 1.60 1.35 11.65
N SER A 192 1.02 1.10 10.48
CA SER A 192 -0.43 1.18 10.24
C SER A 192 -1.19 0.24 11.16
N MET A 193 -0.73 -1.01 11.31
CA MET A 193 -1.29 -1.98 12.26
C MET A 193 -1.23 -1.45 13.69
N LEU A 194 -0.08 -0.99 14.19
CA LEU A 194 0.02 -0.43 15.55
C LEU A 194 -0.94 0.74 15.80
N ASN A 195 -1.04 1.65 14.83
CA ASN A 195 -2.01 2.75 14.87
C ASN A 195 -3.45 2.21 14.91
N LEU A 196 -3.74 1.18 14.13
CA LEU A 196 -5.05 0.55 14.05
C LEU A 196 -5.39 -0.29 15.28
N TYR A 197 -4.42 -0.71 16.08
CA TYR A 197 -4.61 -1.30 17.41
C TYR A 197 -4.69 -0.25 18.53
N ARG A 198 -4.53 1.06 18.21
CA ARG A 198 -4.47 2.17 19.19
C ARG A 198 -3.36 2.01 20.21
N VAL A 199 -2.22 1.46 19.79
CA VAL A 199 -1.02 1.42 20.62
C VAL A 199 -0.53 2.86 20.84
N ASP A 200 -0.19 3.21 22.08
CA ASP A 200 0.26 4.56 22.41
C ASP A 200 1.54 4.91 21.63
N LYS A 201 1.57 6.10 21.03
CA LYS A 201 2.71 6.64 20.27
C LYS A 201 3.95 6.85 21.16
N SER A 202 3.74 6.94 22.47
CA SER A 202 4.82 7.00 23.46
C SER A 202 5.57 5.67 23.60
N SER A 203 4.96 4.55 23.18
CA SER A 203 5.51 3.22 23.38
C SER A 203 6.80 3.00 22.58
N THR A 204 7.77 2.34 23.23
CA THR A 204 9.05 1.94 22.61
C THR A 204 8.89 1.21 21.26
N PRO A 205 8.01 0.19 21.12
CA PRO A 205 7.86 -0.49 19.83
C PRO A 205 7.35 0.44 18.72
N PHE A 206 6.42 1.35 19.04
CA PHE A 206 5.91 2.31 18.07
C PHE A 206 7.03 3.23 17.54
N ARG A 207 7.85 3.75 18.45
CA ARG A 207 8.99 4.62 18.10
C ARG A 207 10.04 3.91 17.26
N ILE A 208 10.35 2.65 17.59
CA ILE A 208 11.29 1.84 16.80
C ILE A 208 10.75 1.61 15.39
N ILE A 209 9.49 1.19 15.26
CA ILE A 209 8.87 0.95 13.94
C ILE A 209 8.76 2.23 13.12
N ALA A 210 8.42 3.36 13.74
CA ALA A 210 8.39 4.66 13.05
C ALA A 210 9.78 5.06 12.54
N LEU A 211 10.83 4.90 13.36
CA LEU A 211 12.20 5.16 12.95
C LEU A 211 12.66 4.24 11.82
N LEU A 212 12.41 2.93 11.94
CA LEU A 212 12.72 1.95 10.89
C LEU A 212 11.97 2.26 9.60
N ASN A 213 10.72 2.70 9.69
CA ASN A 213 9.95 3.14 8.53
C ASN A 213 10.65 4.32 7.83
N ILE A 214 11.07 5.36 8.54
CA ILE A 214 11.79 6.51 7.92
C ILE A 214 13.11 6.05 7.27
N VAL A 215 13.92 5.29 7.99
CA VAL A 215 15.24 4.84 7.50
C VAL A 215 15.09 3.98 6.26
N THR A 216 14.20 2.99 6.31
CA THR A 216 13.95 2.09 5.17
C THR A 216 13.27 2.80 4.01
N PHE A 217 12.48 3.85 4.27
CA PHE A 217 11.89 4.67 3.21
C PHE A 217 12.98 5.37 2.39
N ILE A 218 13.96 5.97 3.05
CA ILE A 218 15.06 6.65 2.38
C ILE A 218 15.89 5.64 1.57
N ILE A 219 16.21 4.49 2.15
CA ILE A 219 17.06 3.47 1.50
C ILE A 219 16.31 2.77 0.36
N PHE A 220 15.17 2.14 0.65
CA PHE A 220 14.50 1.25 -0.29
C PHE A 220 13.51 1.95 -1.22
N ARG A 221 12.97 3.13 -0.86
CA ARG A 221 12.09 3.87 -1.77
C ARG A 221 12.82 4.99 -2.49
N MET A 222 13.47 5.89 -1.76
CA MET A 222 14.11 7.04 -2.42
C MET A 222 15.31 6.61 -3.26
N ALA A 223 16.24 5.80 -2.73
CA ALA A 223 17.41 5.40 -3.51
C ALA A 223 17.04 4.53 -4.72
N VAL A 224 16.10 3.58 -4.57
CA VAL A 224 15.59 2.76 -5.67
C VAL A 224 14.87 3.61 -6.72
N SER A 225 14.00 4.55 -6.31
CA SER A 225 13.31 5.45 -7.25
C SER A 225 14.30 6.33 -8.02
N THR A 226 15.30 6.88 -7.34
CA THR A 226 16.37 7.66 -7.98
C THR A 226 17.17 6.81 -8.96
N TYR A 227 17.49 5.57 -8.59
CA TYR A 227 18.19 4.65 -9.47
C TYR A 227 17.38 4.31 -10.73
N LEU A 228 16.08 4.02 -10.60
CA LEU A 228 15.19 3.75 -11.73
C LEU A 228 15.04 4.99 -12.63
N LEU A 229 14.95 6.19 -12.06
CA LEU A 229 14.96 7.44 -12.85
C LEU A 229 16.26 7.63 -13.63
N TYR A 230 17.41 7.40 -12.98
CA TYR A 230 18.72 7.44 -13.65
C TYR A 230 18.81 6.42 -14.79
N TRP A 231 18.37 5.19 -14.54
CA TRP A 231 18.33 4.14 -15.56
C TRP A 231 17.43 4.52 -16.74
N GLN A 232 16.26 5.11 -16.47
CA GLN A 232 15.35 5.56 -17.52
C GLN A 232 16.01 6.63 -18.39
N ILE A 233 16.65 7.64 -17.81
CA ILE A 233 17.29 8.73 -18.57
C ILE A 233 18.45 8.21 -19.44
N THR A 234 19.25 7.28 -18.92
CA THR A 234 20.40 6.73 -19.64
C THR A 234 20.03 5.69 -20.71
N THR A 235 18.93 4.95 -20.50
CA THR A 235 18.50 3.87 -21.40
C THR A 235 17.43 4.32 -22.40
N ALA A 236 16.70 5.42 -22.13
CA ALA A 236 15.62 5.93 -22.99
C ALA A 236 15.99 6.06 -24.47
N TRP A 237 17.23 6.46 -24.76
CA TRP A 237 17.75 6.68 -26.11
C TRP A 237 18.02 5.39 -26.91
N LYS A 238 18.07 4.24 -26.23
CA LYS A 238 18.38 2.93 -26.84
C LYS A 238 17.12 2.11 -27.15
N MET A 239 15.98 2.48 -26.57
CA MET A 239 14.74 1.71 -26.63
C MET A 239 13.81 2.25 -27.72
N VAL A 240 12.88 1.39 -28.17
CA VAL A 240 11.84 1.80 -29.11
C VAL A 240 10.93 2.83 -28.43
N TRP A 241 10.56 3.88 -29.16
CA TRP A 241 9.88 5.07 -28.62
C TRP A 241 8.63 4.75 -27.77
N TYR A 242 7.83 3.75 -28.14
CA TYR A 242 6.62 3.38 -27.40
C TYR A 242 6.94 2.69 -26.06
N LEU A 243 7.97 1.84 -26.01
CA LEU A 243 8.44 1.23 -24.76
C LEU A 243 9.04 2.30 -23.85
N THR A 244 9.84 3.21 -24.42
CA THR A 244 10.41 4.35 -23.69
C THR A 244 9.31 5.20 -23.04
N LEU A 245 8.20 5.45 -23.75
CA LEU A 245 7.08 6.21 -23.21
C LEU A 245 6.41 5.49 -22.05
N ILE A 246 6.14 4.19 -22.20
CA ILE A 246 5.50 3.39 -21.14
C ILE A 246 6.39 3.34 -19.90
N THR A 247 7.69 3.01 -20.05
CA THR A 247 8.61 2.93 -18.91
C THR A 247 8.82 4.29 -18.25
N PHE A 248 8.85 5.37 -19.04
CA PHE A 248 8.91 6.74 -18.51
C PHE A 248 7.70 7.06 -17.65
N VAL A 249 6.47 6.83 -18.14
CA VAL A 249 5.24 7.09 -17.38
C VAL A 249 5.21 6.29 -16.09
N VAL A 250 5.56 5.00 -16.14
CA VAL A 250 5.61 4.13 -14.96
C VAL A 250 6.62 4.63 -13.93
N ILE A 251 7.88 4.84 -14.33
CA ILE A 251 8.96 5.20 -13.40
C ILE A 251 8.73 6.59 -12.79
N VAL A 252 8.27 7.57 -13.59
CA VAL A 252 7.96 8.91 -13.09
C VAL A 252 6.76 8.88 -12.15
N SER A 253 5.73 8.10 -12.46
CA SER A 253 4.55 7.95 -11.59
C SER A 253 4.89 7.27 -10.26
N LEU A 254 5.77 6.26 -10.28
CA LEU A 254 6.32 5.65 -9.06
C LEU A 254 7.15 6.66 -8.24
N ALA A 255 7.97 7.47 -8.89
CA ALA A 255 8.74 8.51 -8.21
C ALA A 255 7.82 9.57 -7.56
N ILE A 256 6.79 10.04 -8.27
CA ILE A 256 5.82 11.02 -7.74
C ILE A 256 5.07 10.44 -6.54
N THR A 257 4.51 9.22 -6.67
CA THR A 257 3.81 8.57 -5.55
C THR A 257 4.73 8.41 -4.34
N ASN A 258 6.00 8.01 -4.54
CA ASN A 258 6.97 7.92 -3.44
C ASN A 258 7.29 9.27 -2.80
N ILE A 259 7.34 10.37 -3.55
CA ILE A 259 7.51 11.72 -2.97
C ILE A 259 6.29 12.12 -2.13
N VAL A 260 5.07 11.84 -2.60
CA VAL A 260 3.84 12.11 -1.85
C VAL A 260 3.78 11.29 -0.57
N LEU A 261 4.13 10.00 -0.65
CA LEU A 261 4.24 9.10 0.50
C LEU A 261 5.29 9.59 1.51
N LEU A 262 6.44 10.09 1.04
CA LEU A 262 7.47 10.69 1.91
C LEU A 262 6.91 11.88 2.67
N TYR A 263 6.25 12.79 1.96
CA TYR A 263 5.62 13.96 2.57
C TYR A 263 4.59 13.57 3.63
N ARG A 264 3.74 12.58 3.35
CA ARG A 264 2.75 12.06 4.31
C ARG A 264 3.42 11.46 5.55
N VAL A 265 4.48 10.67 5.38
CA VAL A 265 5.23 10.08 6.50
C VAL A 265 5.88 11.16 7.36
N LEU A 266 6.56 12.14 6.74
CA LEU A 266 7.19 13.27 7.45
C LEU A 266 6.17 14.16 8.16
N ALA A 267 4.99 14.37 7.57
CA ALA A 267 3.89 15.10 8.19
C ALA A 267 3.33 14.34 9.40
N ALA A 268 3.14 13.02 9.28
CA ALA A 268 2.61 12.18 10.35
C ALA A 268 3.56 12.08 11.56
N ASP A 269 4.88 12.07 11.31
CA ASP A 269 5.90 12.00 12.36
C ASP A 269 6.23 13.39 12.95
N GLY A 270 5.65 14.46 12.40
CA GLY A 270 5.81 15.84 12.90
C GLY A 270 7.14 16.50 12.53
N LEU A 271 7.92 15.92 11.61
CA LEU A 271 9.18 16.50 11.14
C LEU A 271 8.97 17.78 10.33
N LEU A 272 7.76 18.01 9.79
CA LEU A 272 7.38 19.23 9.07
C LEU A 272 6.83 20.35 9.98
N GLY A 273 7.04 20.23 11.30
CA GLY A 273 6.73 21.27 12.29
C GLY A 273 5.49 20.96 13.14
N LYS A 274 5.59 21.27 14.44
CA LYS A 274 4.56 21.01 15.48
C LYS A 274 3.17 21.59 15.15
N LYS A 275 3.05 22.58 14.25
CA LYS A 275 1.75 23.12 13.81
C LYS A 275 0.89 22.12 13.03
N ARG A 276 1.46 21.01 12.55
CA ARG A 276 0.71 19.91 11.92
C ARG A 276 0.64 18.63 12.75
N GLN A 277 1.25 18.59 13.93
CA GLN A 277 0.97 17.52 14.89
C GLN A 277 -0.43 17.76 15.45
N ARG A 278 -1.43 17.04 14.91
CA ARG A 278 -2.80 17.01 15.42
C ARG A 278 -2.76 16.70 16.93
N GLY A 279 -3.24 17.66 17.72
CA GLY A 279 -3.30 17.57 19.18
C GLY A 279 -4.19 16.41 19.62
N VAL A 280 -3.77 15.74 20.69
CA VAL A 280 -4.63 14.82 21.45
C VAL A 280 -5.82 15.64 21.98
N PRO A 281 -7.07 15.17 21.90
CA PRO A 281 -8.21 15.91 22.42
C PRO A 281 -8.00 16.14 23.92
N ALA A 282 -8.09 17.41 24.33
CA ALA A 282 -8.11 17.78 25.73
C ALA A 282 -9.25 17.04 26.43
N ASN A 283 -8.94 16.51 27.61
CA ASN A 283 -9.88 15.83 28.48
C ASN A 283 -11.15 16.71 28.67
N PRO A 284 -12.38 16.19 28.55
CA PRO A 284 -13.62 16.99 28.62
C PRO A 284 -13.91 17.70 29.96
N THR A 285 -12.94 17.80 30.87
CA THR A 285 -13.15 18.27 32.25
C THR A 285 -12.61 19.67 32.53
N GLU A 286 -11.99 20.35 31.55
CA GLU A 286 -11.39 21.69 31.74
C GLU A 286 -12.05 22.84 30.93
N ILE A 287 -13.14 22.59 30.20
CA ILE A 287 -13.73 23.59 29.28
C ILE A 287 -14.83 24.46 29.91
N THR A 288 -15.20 24.26 31.19
CA THR A 288 -16.34 24.97 31.80
C THR A 288 -16.03 26.39 32.32
N THR A 289 -14.90 27.04 31.99
CA THR A 289 -14.57 28.35 32.63
C THR A 289 -14.05 29.47 31.74
N GLN A 290 -14.14 29.40 30.39
CA GLN A 290 -13.62 30.49 29.53
C GLN A 290 -14.41 30.91 28.29
N ALA A 291 -15.59 30.36 27.98
CA ALA A 291 -16.28 30.68 26.72
C ALA A 291 -17.63 31.41 26.93
N SER A 292 -17.57 32.65 27.45
CA SER A 292 -18.63 33.64 27.22
C SER A 292 -18.14 34.65 26.19
N GLY A 293 -18.68 34.60 24.98
CA GLY A 293 -18.46 35.61 23.94
C GLY A 293 -17.40 35.25 22.91
N ALA A 294 -17.81 34.61 21.82
CA ALA A 294 -17.28 34.87 20.49
C ALA A 294 -18.11 34.11 19.45
N ASP A 295 -18.52 34.84 18.44
CA ASP A 295 -19.48 34.50 17.41
C ASP A 295 -19.09 33.35 16.47
N ALA A 296 -20.11 32.55 16.15
CA ALA A 296 -20.50 32.07 14.82
C ALA A 296 -19.44 31.99 13.70
N ASP A 297 -18.62 30.93 13.66
CA ASP A 297 -18.02 30.44 12.39
C ASP A 297 -17.60 28.95 12.38
N ASP A 298 -18.17 28.08 13.24
CA ASP A 298 -17.58 26.75 13.52
C ASP A 298 -18.29 25.54 12.87
N ARG A 299 -19.00 25.72 11.74
CA ARG A 299 -19.78 24.62 11.09
C ARG A 299 -19.05 23.80 10.03
N LEU A 300 -17.72 23.94 9.91
CA LEU A 300 -16.91 23.19 8.92
C LEU A 300 -15.83 22.32 9.56
N ARG A 301 -15.87 22.09 10.88
CA ARG A 301 -14.75 21.49 11.64
C ARG A 301 -14.96 20.05 12.13
N ASP A 302 -16.14 19.47 11.92
CA ASP A 302 -16.53 18.18 12.52
C ASP A 302 -16.44 16.97 11.56
N GLU A 303 -16.13 17.15 10.28
CA GLU A 303 -15.96 16.01 9.35
C GLU A 303 -14.51 15.47 9.27
N ASP A 304 -13.54 16.19 9.86
CA ASP A 304 -12.12 15.83 9.83
C ASP A 304 -11.67 14.90 10.99
N GLU A 305 -12.53 14.66 11.99
CA GLU A 305 -12.18 13.91 13.21
C GLU A 305 -12.23 12.38 13.06
N ILE A 306 -12.79 11.85 11.96
CA ILE A 306 -12.82 10.41 11.69
C ILE A 306 -11.65 9.97 10.77
N GLU A 307 -10.91 10.92 10.19
CA GLU A 307 -9.86 10.68 9.18
C GLU A 307 -8.43 10.55 9.77
N VAL A 308 -8.31 10.20 11.05
CA VAL A 308 -7.06 10.33 11.84
C VAL A 308 -6.49 8.98 12.32
N ILE A 309 -6.28 8.01 11.44
CA ILE A 309 -5.45 6.82 11.75
C ILE A 309 -4.59 6.46 10.53
N ALA A 310 -3.26 6.46 10.75
CA ALA A 310 -2.13 6.18 9.85
C ALA A 310 -1.73 7.27 8.84
#